data_AF-A0A0F9NRV8-F1
#
_entry.id   AF-A0A0F9NRV8-F1
#
_cell.length_a   1.000
_cell.length_b   1.000
_cell.length_c   1.000
_cell.angle_alpha   90.00
_cell.angle_beta   90.00
_cell.angle_gamma   90.00
#
_symmetry.space_group_name_H-M   'P 1'
#
loop_
_entity.id
_entity.type
_entity.pdbx_description
1 polymer ?
#
loop_
_entity_poly.entity_id
_entity_poly.type
_entity_poly.pdbx_seq_one_letter_code
_entity_poly.pdbx_strand_id
1 'polypeptide(L)'
;MAYTTLKRQWWSFYRCTPGIDVRAGFFGRFPVRTANRDTEEATRALEQGHIGAGYVPTPGGYIGSKRSCPAGIGGRVCQSSGKNCSMHNYCIAIDVEYQYNRLSPHYPKRHTTAQIFIRDTHLHKYTQEVVAAIEGIKNKDGEQLWKWLGWIGDYMHWELDVPPERATVDWNTVPNGVPPVRKPTDLEVIYMLPALRKGDGLVSRAYGDRAFLSAEVAAYQAALRVEGYVEDGTSLDPVCGIDSNFWDGLEATTKRFQRDHNLTVDGVAGKQTYKALFG
;
A
#
# COMPACT_ATOMS: atom_id res chain seq x y z
N MET A 1 8.57 17.83 -3.52
CA MET A 1 8.91 16.39 -3.39
C MET A 1 9.28 16.08 -1.96
N ALA A 2 8.76 14.98 -1.42
CA ALA A 2 9.02 14.57 -0.05
C ALA A 2 10.38 13.85 0.09
N TYR A 3 11.08 14.07 1.19
CA TYR A 3 12.24 13.26 1.55
C TYR A 3 11.81 11.87 2.00
N THR A 4 12.64 10.84 1.81
CA THR A 4 12.34 9.45 2.21
C THR A 4 11.93 9.35 3.68
N THR A 5 12.53 10.13 4.58
CA THR A 5 12.16 10.14 6.01
C THR A 5 10.71 10.59 6.21
N LEU A 6 10.25 11.60 5.48
CA LEU A 6 8.88 12.11 5.57
C LEU A 6 7.87 11.07 5.04
N LYS A 7 8.19 10.43 3.91
CA LYS A 7 7.35 9.34 3.37
C LYS A 7 7.20 8.19 4.36
N ARG A 8 8.28 7.80 5.03
CA ARG A 8 8.24 6.76 6.07
C ARG A 8 7.34 7.15 7.24
N GLN A 9 7.26 8.43 7.59
CA GLN A 9 6.35 8.94 8.61
C GLN A 9 4.90 8.83 8.13
N TRP A 10 4.59 9.37 6.95
CA TRP A 10 3.26 9.30 6.33
C TRP A 10 2.72 7.87 6.25
N TRP A 11 3.57 6.93 5.85
CA TRP A 11 3.17 5.54 5.60
C TRP A 11 3.43 4.60 6.79
N SER A 12 3.88 5.12 7.93
CA SER A 12 4.33 4.32 9.08
C SER A 12 3.31 3.26 9.55
N PHE A 13 2.02 3.57 9.48
CA PHE A 13 0.93 2.64 9.80
C PHE A 13 0.88 1.40 8.89
N TYR A 14 1.30 1.52 7.63
CA TYR A 14 1.29 0.44 6.64
C TYR A 14 2.56 -0.43 6.68
N ARG A 15 3.52 -0.05 7.51
CA ARG A 15 4.81 -0.72 7.62
C ARG A 15 4.67 -2.07 8.29
N CYS A 16 4.86 -3.13 7.52
CA CYS A 16 4.81 -4.51 8.02
C CYS A 16 3.49 -4.97 8.62
N THR A 17 2.39 -4.24 8.40
CA THR A 17 1.09 -4.53 9.01
C THR A 17 0.41 -5.72 8.33
N PRO A 18 0.33 -6.90 8.97
CA PRO A 18 -0.23 -8.09 8.35
C PRO A 18 -1.69 -7.89 7.94
N GLY A 19 -2.13 -8.50 6.83
CA GLY A 19 -3.51 -8.40 6.35
C GLY A 19 -3.86 -7.10 5.62
N ILE A 20 -2.99 -6.08 5.70
CA ILE A 20 -3.11 -4.80 4.97
C ILE A 20 -2.28 -4.87 3.69
N ASP A 21 -2.46 -5.92 2.88
CA ASP A 21 -1.82 -6.02 1.56
C ASP A 21 -2.83 -6.39 0.48
N VAL A 22 -3.17 -5.40 -0.36
CA VAL A 22 -3.99 -5.66 -1.54
C VAL A 22 -3.06 -6.10 -2.66
N ARG A 23 -3.43 -7.20 -3.34
CA ARG A 23 -2.66 -7.76 -4.44
C ARG A 23 -3.14 -7.16 -5.76
N ALA A 24 -2.38 -6.22 -6.28
CA ALA A 24 -2.56 -5.72 -7.63
C ALA A 24 -1.88 -6.66 -8.63
N GLY A 25 -2.47 -6.76 -9.82
CA GLY A 25 -1.74 -7.20 -11.00
C GLY A 25 -0.93 -6.03 -11.54
N PHE A 26 0.23 -6.32 -12.12
CA PHE A 26 1.04 -5.33 -12.82
C PHE A 26 1.73 -5.99 -14.01
N PHE A 27 1.41 -5.56 -15.22
CA PHE A 27 1.75 -6.20 -16.50
C PHE A 27 1.37 -7.68 -16.56
N GLY A 28 0.19 -8.02 -16.01
CA GLY A 28 -0.27 -9.41 -15.91
C GLY A 28 0.55 -10.28 -14.93
N ARG A 29 1.43 -9.68 -14.13
CA ARG A 29 2.27 -10.38 -13.15
C ARG A 29 1.72 -10.17 -11.74
N PHE A 30 1.82 -11.23 -10.93
CA PHE A 30 1.32 -11.26 -9.56
C PHE A 30 2.32 -11.90 -8.60
N PRO A 31 2.30 -11.51 -7.30
CA PRO A 31 1.53 -10.42 -6.71
C PRO A 31 2.34 -9.12 -6.57
N VAL A 32 1.77 -7.97 -6.99
CA VAL A 32 2.24 -6.65 -6.53
C VAL A 32 1.51 -6.30 -5.24
N ARG A 33 2.24 -6.07 -4.14
CA ARG A 33 1.65 -5.74 -2.85
C ARG A 33 1.50 -4.23 -2.74
N THR A 34 0.32 -3.81 -2.33
CA THR A 34 -0.04 -2.40 -2.13
C THR A 34 -0.57 -2.22 -0.71
N ALA A 35 -0.35 -1.05 -0.13
CA ALA A 35 -0.66 -0.76 1.27
C ALA A 35 -2.16 -0.75 1.54
N ASN A 36 -2.94 -0.13 0.67
CA ASN A 36 -4.38 -0.03 0.74
C ASN A 36 -4.97 0.07 -0.68
N ARG A 37 -6.27 0.27 -0.78
CA ARG A 37 -6.95 0.42 -2.09
C ARG A 37 -6.50 1.65 -2.86
N ASP A 38 -6.23 2.78 -2.20
CA ASP A 38 -5.75 3.98 -2.90
C ASP A 38 -4.37 3.75 -3.52
N THR A 39 -3.48 3.03 -2.83
CA THR A 39 -2.21 2.59 -3.41
C THR A 39 -2.38 1.51 -4.48
N GLU A 40 -3.42 0.68 -4.42
CA GLU A 40 -3.77 -0.24 -5.50
C GLU A 40 -4.18 0.55 -6.75
N GLU A 41 -5.03 1.56 -6.59
CA GLU A 41 -5.45 2.47 -7.66
C GLU A 41 -4.25 3.24 -8.23
N ALA A 42 -3.39 3.79 -7.37
CA ALA A 42 -2.13 4.41 -7.78
C ALA A 42 -1.23 3.44 -8.56
N THR A 43 -1.16 2.18 -8.13
CA THR A 43 -0.36 1.13 -8.80
C THR A 43 -0.92 0.80 -10.17
N ARG A 44 -2.24 0.77 -10.33
CA ARG A 44 -2.90 0.61 -11.63
C ARG A 44 -2.67 1.81 -12.53
N ALA A 45 -2.70 3.02 -11.96
CA ALA A 45 -2.38 4.24 -12.70
C ALA A 45 -0.92 4.23 -13.17
N LEU A 46 0.00 3.74 -12.33
CA LEU A 46 1.39 3.51 -12.72
C LEU A 46 1.47 2.55 -13.92
N GLU A 47 0.83 1.37 -13.85
CA GLU A 47 0.80 0.40 -14.95
C GLU A 47 0.25 1.01 -16.25
N GLN A 48 -0.87 1.72 -16.15
CA GLN A 48 -1.50 2.36 -17.32
C GLN A 48 -0.65 3.49 -17.87
N GLY A 49 -0.01 4.29 -17.01
CA GLY A 49 0.92 5.33 -17.46
C GLY A 49 2.09 4.76 -18.26
N HIS A 50 2.60 3.59 -17.87
CA HIS A 50 3.58 2.87 -18.68
C HIS A 50 3.01 2.47 -20.04
N ILE A 51 1.89 1.74 -20.07
CA ILE A 51 1.28 1.25 -21.32
C ILE A 51 0.94 2.43 -22.24
N GLY A 52 0.33 3.47 -21.69
CA GLY A 52 -0.08 4.67 -22.41
C GLY A 52 1.10 5.48 -22.96
N ALA A 53 2.27 5.42 -22.32
CA ALA A 53 3.52 5.98 -22.82
C ALA A 53 4.25 5.06 -23.83
N GLY A 54 3.63 3.95 -24.25
CA GLY A 54 4.21 3.01 -25.22
C GLY A 54 5.23 2.05 -24.62
N TYR A 55 5.31 1.94 -23.29
CA TYR A 55 6.17 0.96 -22.65
C TYR A 55 5.65 -0.47 -22.87
N VAL A 56 6.54 -1.35 -23.33
CA VAL A 56 6.25 -2.77 -23.56
C VAL A 56 7.01 -3.61 -22.53
N PRO A 57 6.33 -4.33 -21.63
CA PRO A 57 6.99 -5.17 -20.63
C PRO A 57 7.66 -6.38 -21.29
N THR A 58 8.95 -6.60 -20.99
CA THR A 58 9.76 -7.75 -21.39
C THR A 58 9.12 -9.06 -20.92
N PRO A 59 8.85 -10.05 -21.79
CA PRO A 59 8.33 -11.35 -21.37
C PRO A 59 9.15 -11.98 -20.23
N GLY A 60 8.48 -12.36 -19.13
CA GLY A 60 9.13 -12.94 -17.95
C GLY A 60 9.96 -11.96 -17.08
N GLY A 61 9.88 -10.64 -17.33
CA GLY A 61 10.45 -9.64 -16.43
C GLY A 61 9.82 -9.73 -15.04
N TYR A 62 10.59 -9.39 -13.99
CA TYR A 62 10.10 -9.43 -12.62
C TYR A 62 9.52 -8.08 -12.19
N ILE A 63 8.39 -8.07 -11.47
CA ILE A 63 7.88 -6.87 -10.80
C ILE A 63 8.06 -7.05 -9.30
N GLY A 64 8.82 -6.16 -8.68
CA GLY A 64 9.13 -6.16 -7.27
C GLY A 64 8.31 -5.14 -6.51
N SER A 65 7.43 -5.59 -5.64
CA SER A 65 6.86 -4.78 -4.55
C SER A 65 6.78 -5.65 -3.32
N LYS A 66 7.90 -6.35 -3.06
CA LYS A 66 7.93 -7.35 -2.00
C LYS A 66 7.80 -6.65 -0.65
N ARG A 67 6.87 -7.10 0.17
CA ARG A 67 6.89 -6.77 1.59
C ARG A 67 8.06 -7.51 2.23
N SER A 68 9.20 -6.84 2.36
CA SER A 68 10.42 -7.40 2.97
C SER A 68 10.35 -7.40 4.50
N CYS A 69 9.25 -7.78 5.12
CA CYS A 69 9.14 -7.72 6.58
C CYS A 69 9.64 -9.03 7.23
N PRO A 70 10.36 -8.97 8.37
CA PRO A 70 10.88 -7.77 9.06
C PRO A 70 12.23 -7.26 8.50
N ALA A 71 12.78 -7.93 7.49
CA ALA A 71 14.07 -7.63 6.88
C ALA A 71 14.07 -6.33 6.04
N GLY A 72 14.46 -5.22 6.65
CA GLY A 72 14.79 -3.98 5.95
C GLY A 72 15.95 -4.12 4.95
N ILE A 73 16.48 -2.98 4.50
CA ILE A 73 17.45 -2.92 3.40
C ILE A 73 18.73 -3.70 3.77
N GLY A 74 19.19 -4.56 2.86
CA GLY A 74 20.43 -5.32 3.03
C GLY A 74 20.35 -6.37 4.15
N GLY A 75 19.16 -6.87 4.48
CA GLY A 75 18.94 -7.86 5.54
C GLY A 75 18.94 -7.28 6.96
N ARG A 76 19.07 -5.95 7.11
CA ARG A 76 18.98 -5.28 8.42
C ARG A 76 17.54 -5.25 8.90
N VAL A 77 17.28 -5.50 10.18
CA VAL A 77 15.93 -5.38 10.73
C VAL A 77 15.43 -3.94 10.64
N CYS A 78 14.21 -3.78 10.13
CA CYS A 78 13.52 -2.50 10.09
C CYS A 78 13.26 -2.01 11.54
N GLN A 79 13.75 -0.81 11.88
CA GLN A 79 13.56 -0.27 13.23
C GLN A 79 12.13 0.27 13.41
N SER A 80 11.61 0.26 14.65
CA SER A 80 10.31 0.85 14.99
C SER A 80 10.21 2.33 14.59
N SER A 81 11.33 3.06 14.58
CA SER A 81 11.44 4.45 14.11
C SER A 81 11.35 4.62 12.58
N GLY A 82 11.31 3.54 11.80
CA GLY A 82 11.34 3.57 10.33
C GLY A 82 12.74 3.68 9.74
N LYS A 83 13.76 3.87 10.58
CA LYS A 83 15.16 3.83 10.15
C LYS A 83 15.53 2.42 9.64
N ASN A 84 16.38 2.38 8.62
CA ASN A 84 16.81 1.16 7.93
C ASN A 84 15.67 0.34 7.27
N CYS A 85 14.47 0.90 7.11
CA CYS A 85 13.36 0.24 6.44
C CYS A 85 13.31 0.65 4.95
N SER A 86 13.14 -0.34 4.07
CA SER A 86 12.91 -0.10 2.65
C SER A 86 11.52 0.48 2.45
N MET A 87 11.31 1.33 1.44
CA MET A 87 9.95 1.79 1.08
C MET A 87 9.07 0.61 0.60
N HIS A 88 9.68 -0.49 0.15
CA HIS A 88 9.03 -1.78 -0.10
C HIS A 88 8.34 -2.38 1.14
N ASN A 89 8.84 -2.11 2.36
CA ASN A 89 8.18 -2.57 3.60
C ASN A 89 6.83 -1.87 3.85
N TYR A 90 6.60 -0.74 3.18
CA TYR A 90 5.40 0.07 3.26
C TYR A 90 4.47 -0.18 2.06
N CYS A 91 4.88 -1.04 1.11
CA CYS A 91 4.13 -1.33 -0.13
C CYS A 91 3.85 -0.10 -1.02
N ILE A 92 4.77 0.88 -1.01
CA ILE A 92 4.69 2.09 -1.85
C ILE A 92 5.88 2.27 -2.79
N ALA A 93 6.74 1.26 -2.87
CA ALA A 93 7.86 1.19 -3.79
C ALA A 93 7.67 0.01 -4.74
N ILE A 94 7.91 0.25 -6.02
CA ILE A 94 7.73 -0.73 -7.08
C ILE A 94 8.99 -0.73 -7.96
N ASP A 95 9.67 -1.87 -7.98
CA ASP A 95 10.73 -2.20 -8.91
C ASP A 95 10.12 -2.83 -10.15
N VAL A 96 10.39 -2.25 -11.32
CA VAL A 96 9.87 -2.75 -12.59
C VAL A 96 10.98 -3.44 -13.36
N GLU A 97 10.69 -4.65 -13.82
CA GLU A 97 11.56 -5.51 -14.64
C GLU A 97 12.97 -5.77 -14.14
N TYR A 98 13.09 -6.07 -12.86
CA TYR A 98 14.35 -6.50 -12.28
C TYR A 98 14.85 -7.80 -12.94
N GLN A 99 16.14 -7.83 -13.28
CA GLN A 99 16.78 -8.96 -13.93
C GLN A 99 17.08 -10.09 -12.94
N TYR A 100 16.10 -10.98 -12.69
CA TYR A 100 16.39 -12.28 -12.06
C TYR A 100 16.42 -13.45 -13.04
N ASN A 101 16.14 -13.19 -14.32
CA ASN A 101 16.01 -14.25 -15.31
C ASN A 101 17.38 -14.65 -15.88
N ARG A 102 17.91 -15.81 -15.42
CA ARG A 102 19.09 -16.48 -15.96
C ARG A 102 18.99 -16.84 -17.45
N LEU A 103 17.80 -16.72 -18.05
CA LEU A 103 17.52 -16.98 -19.46
C LEU A 103 17.37 -15.70 -20.30
N SER A 104 17.50 -14.51 -19.70
CA SER A 104 17.71 -13.32 -20.54
C SER A 104 18.99 -13.56 -21.33
N PRO A 105 19.01 -13.40 -22.67
CA PRO A 105 20.23 -13.48 -23.47
C PRO A 105 21.30 -12.46 -23.01
N HIS A 106 20.91 -11.53 -22.13
CA HIS A 106 21.76 -10.56 -21.44
C HIS A 106 22.14 -10.96 -20.01
N TYR A 107 21.96 -12.22 -19.62
CA TYR A 107 22.43 -12.77 -18.34
C TYR A 107 23.69 -13.62 -18.56
N PRO A 108 24.87 -13.02 -18.68
CA PRO A 108 26.11 -13.78 -18.69
C PRO A 108 26.21 -14.58 -17.38
N LYS A 109 26.28 -15.90 -17.54
CA LYS A 109 26.50 -16.84 -16.45
C LYS A 109 27.81 -16.44 -15.75
N ARG A 110 27.69 -16.06 -14.47
CA ARG A 110 28.78 -15.80 -13.50
C ARG A 110 29.60 -14.55 -13.82
N HIS A 111 29.10 -13.43 -13.30
CA HIS A 111 29.93 -12.28 -13.01
C HIS A 111 30.26 -12.25 -11.52
N THR A 112 31.53 -12.02 -11.21
CA THR A 112 32.00 -11.77 -9.85
C THR A 112 31.45 -10.42 -9.38
N THR A 113 31.40 -10.19 -8.07
CA THR A 113 30.79 -8.99 -7.42
C THR A 113 31.30 -7.64 -7.96
N ALA A 114 32.40 -7.62 -8.71
CA ALA A 114 32.96 -6.44 -9.37
C ALA A 114 32.29 -6.05 -10.71
N GLN A 115 31.40 -6.88 -11.27
CA GLN A 115 30.82 -6.69 -12.62
C GLN A 115 29.31 -6.35 -12.61
N ILE A 116 28.70 -6.13 -11.44
CA ILE A 116 27.32 -5.61 -11.32
C ILE A 116 27.25 -4.12 -11.72
N PHE A 117 28.40 -3.46 -11.93
CA PHE A 117 28.48 -2.07 -12.36
C PHE A 117 28.80 -1.89 -13.86
N ILE A 118 28.28 -2.76 -14.75
CA ILE A 118 28.38 -2.50 -16.19
C ILE A 118 27.44 -1.34 -16.55
N ARG A 119 28.05 -0.16 -16.52
CA ARG A 119 27.53 1.18 -16.78
C ARG A 119 27.09 1.44 -18.22
N ASP A 120 27.02 0.42 -19.08
CA ASP A 120 27.07 0.66 -20.53
C ASP A 120 26.33 -0.36 -21.37
N THR A 121 25.03 -0.53 -21.13
CA THR A 121 24.15 -0.86 -22.25
C THR A 121 23.04 0.17 -22.30
N HIS A 122 23.03 0.95 -23.38
CA HIS A 122 21.99 1.88 -23.83
C HIS A 122 20.61 1.23 -24.04
N LEU A 123 20.33 0.08 -23.41
CA LEU A 123 19.00 -0.50 -23.28
C LEU A 123 18.27 0.21 -22.13
N HIS A 124 18.14 1.53 -22.25
CA HIS A 124 17.24 2.31 -21.40
C HIS A 124 15.83 1.80 -21.66
N LYS A 125 15.35 0.91 -20.79
CA LYS A 125 13.99 0.36 -20.87
C LYS A 125 12.93 1.45 -20.75
N TYR A 126 13.22 2.52 -20.02
CA TYR A 126 12.43 3.75 -20.05
C TYR A 126 13.15 4.82 -20.84
N THR A 127 12.43 5.34 -21.82
CA THR A 127 12.78 6.61 -22.45
C THR A 127 12.42 7.75 -21.50
N GLN A 128 12.93 8.95 -21.78
CA GLN A 128 12.59 10.15 -20.98
C GLN A 128 11.09 10.43 -21.04
N GLU A 129 10.45 10.11 -22.15
CA GLU A 129 9.02 10.27 -22.38
C GLU A 129 8.21 9.36 -21.47
N VAL A 130 8.61 8.09 -21.28
CA VAL A 130 7.94 7.18 -20.34
C VAL A 130 8.05 7.69 -18.92
N VAL A 131 9.25 8.12 -18.50
CA VAL A 131 9.46 8.68 -17.16
C VAL A 131 8.59 9.93 -16.95
N ALA A 132 8.65 10.88 -17.89
CA ALA A 132 7.89 12.12 -17.81
C ALA A 132 6.37 11.88 -17.81
N ALA A 133 5.89 10.89 -18.58
CA ALA A 133 4.47 10.54 -18.61
C ALA A 133 3.98 9.98 -17.27
N ILE A 134 4.80 9.18 -16.58
CA ILE A 134 4.47 8.62 -15.26
C ILE A 134 4.60 9.68 -14.16
N GLU A 135 5.66 10.50 -14.17
CA GLU A 135 5.80 11.63 -13.24
C GLU A 135 4.73 12.70 -13.47
N GLY A 136 4.12 12.73 -14.65
CA GLY A 136 2.96 13.56 -14.98
C GLY A 136 1.65 13.09 -14.35
N ILE A 137 1.58 11.87 -13.80
CA ILE A 137 0.39 11.37 -13.10
C ILE A 137 0.23 12.12 -11.79
N LYS A 138 -0.98 12.66 -11.58
CA LYS A 138 -1.34 13.44 -10.41
C LYS A 138 -2.40 12.78 -9.54
N ASN A 139 -2.47 13.21 -8.29
CA ASN A 139 -3.63 12.98 -7.44
C ASN A 139 -4.74 14.04 -7.71
N LYS A 140 -5.88 13.90 -7.04
CA LYS A 140 -7.00 14.86 -7.13
C LYS A 140 -6.68 16.26 -6.59
N ASP A 141 -5.61 16.39 -5.80
CA ASP A 141 -5.12 17.68 -5.31
C ASP A 141 -4.12 18.35 -6.28
N GLY A 142 -3.81 17.71 -7.42
CA GLY A 142 -2.90 18.22 -8.44
C GLY A 142 -1.41 17.99 -8.17
N GLU A 143 -1.07 17.15 -7.19
CA GLU A 143 0.32 16.78 -6.84
C GLU A 143 0.82 15.59 -7.65
N GLN A 144 2.13 15.54 -7.90
CA GLN A 144 2.79 14.38 -8.51
C GLN A 144 2.64 13.14 -7.64
N LEU A 145 2.06 12.08 -8.21
CA LEU A 145 1.75 10.86 -7.48
C LEU A 145 2.96 9.92 -7.37
N TRP A 146 3.64 9.70 -8.50
CA TRP A 146 4.77 8.79 -8.62
C TRP A 146 6.06 9.53 -8.89
N LYS A 147 7.11 9.15 -8.19
CA LYS A 147 8.45 9.69 -8.36
C LYS A 147 9.38 8.63 -8.92
N TRP A 148 10.11 9.01 -9.96
CA TRP A 148 11.22 8.21 -10.46
C TRP A 148 12.44 8.41 -9.56
N LEU A 149 12.95 7.33 -8.97
CA LEU A 149 14.20 7.40 -8.20
C LEU A 149 15.44 7.07 -9.04
N GLY A 150 15.28 6.93 -10.35
CA GLY A 150 16.37 6.51 -11.21
C GLY A 150 16.70 5.03 -11.03
N TRP A 151 17.94 4.75 -11.39
CA TRP A 151 18.55 3.45 -11.25
C TRP A 151 19.20 3.36 -9.87
N ILE A 152 18.50 2.77 -8.90
CA ILE A 152 19.10 2.41 -7.62
C ILE A 152 19.61 0.97 -7.73
N GLY A 153 20.83 0.80 -8.25
CA GLY A 153 21.36 -0.54 -8.61
C GLY A 153 20.83 -1.03 -9.97
N ASP A 154 20.25 -2.24 -9.99
CA ASP A 154 19.76 -2.95 -11.20
C ASP A 154 18.26 -2.74 -11.51
N TYR A 155 17.60 -1.79 -10.85
CA TYR A 155 16.14 -1.71 -10.78
C TYR A 155 15.61 -0.40 -11.34
N MET A 156 14.47 -0.48 -12.02
CA MET A 156 13.66 0.69 -12.34
C MET A 156 12.73 0.97 -11.16
N HIS A 157 13.06 1.96 -10.35
CA HIS A 157 12.45 2.16 -9.04
C HIS A 157 11.48 3.34 -8.99
N TRP A 158 10.21 3.05 -8.74
CA TRP A 158 9.15 4.02 -8.54
C TRP A 158 8.72 4.07 -7.08
N GLU A 159 8.51 5.27 -6.55
CA GLU A 159 7.93 5.48 -5.23
C GLU A 159 6.74 6.41 -5.27
N LEU A 160 5.73 6.14 -4.45
CA LEU A 160 4.65 7.08 -4.20
C LEU A 160 5.22 8.32 -3.46
N ASP A 161 4.85 9.53 -3.89
CA ASP A 161 5.39 10.81 -3.36
C ASP A 161 4.34 11.63 -2.58
N VAL A 162 3.23 11.01 -2.19
CA VAL A 162 2.13 11.62 -1.42
C VAL A 162 1.81 10.82 -0.16
N PRO A 163 1.19 11.43 0.87
CA PRO A 163 0.68 10.70 2.03
C PRO A 163 -0.57 9.86 1.67
N PRO A 164 -0.95 8.88 2.50
CA PRO A 164 -2.07 7.98 2.22
C PRO A 164 -3.38 8.67 1.87
N GLU A 165 -3.76 9.68 2.63
CA GLU A 165 -5.01 10.43 2.48
C GLU A 165 -5.11 11.25 1.18
N ARG A 166 -3.98 11.41 0.47
CA ARG A 166 -3.91 12.12 -0.82
C ARG A 166 -3.45 11.22 -1.97
N ALA A 167 -3.53 9.90 -1.81
CA ALA A 167 -3.13 8.94 -2.84
C ALA A 167 -4.18 8.69 -3.94
N THR A 168 -5.33 9.39 -3.88
CA THR A 168 -6.42 9.24 -4.86
C THR A 168 -6.01 9.78 -6.24
N VAL A 169 -6.01 8.92 -7.25
CA VAL A 169 -5.55 9.23 -8.61
C VAL A 169 -6.48 10.21 -9.33
N ASP A 170 -5.90 11.20 -10.01
CA ASP A 170 -6.61 11.93 -11.07
C ASP A 170 -6.39 11.27 -12.43
N TRP A 171 -7.31 10.39 -12.83
CA TRP A 171 -7.21 9.62 -14.07
C TRP A 171 -7.14 10.45 -15.35
N ASN A 172 -7.56 11.73 -15.32
CA ASN A 172 -7.38 12.65 -16.44
C ASN A 172 -5.90 12.96 -16.74
N THR A 173 -5.02 12.71 -15.77
CA THR A 173 -3.57 12.93 -15.91
C THR A 173 -2.82 11.66 -16.28
N VAL A 174 -3.51 10.50 -16.32
CA VAL A 174 -2.89 9.22 -16.67
C VAL A 174 -2.92 9.07 -18.20
N PRO A 175 -1.77 8.83 -18.86
CA PRO A 175 -1.71 8.58 -20.30
C PRO A 175 -2.64 7.44 -20.73
N ASN A 176 -3.59 7.71 -21.64
CA ASN A 176 -4.65 6.77 -22.04
C ASN A 176 -5.44 6.19 -20.84
N GLY A 177 -5.47 6.93 -19.73
CA GLY A 177 -6.06 6.52 -18.47
C GLY A 177 -7.56 6.37 -18.59
N VAL A 178 -8.02 5.14 -18.52
CA VAL A 178 -9.42 4.85 -18.20
C VAL A 178 -9.44 4.49 -16.72
N PRO A 179 -10.20 5.22 -15.88
CA PRO A 179 -10.43 4.77 -14.52
C PRO A 179 -10.85 3.31 -14.58
N PRO A 180 -10.25 2.41 -13.79
CA PRO A 180 -10.69 1.03 -13.79
C PRO A 180 -12.20 1.08 -13.57
N VAL A 181 -12.96 0.39 -14.42
CA VAL A 181 -14.38 0.18 -14.17
C VAL A 181 -14.40 -0.47 -12.82
N ARG A 182 -14.69 0.33 -11.79
CA ARG A 182 -14.97 -0.17 -10.47
C ARG A 182 -16.16 -1.06 -10.75
N LYS A 183 -15.95 -2.39 -10.76
CA LYS A 183 -17.07 -3.28 -10.51
C LYS A 183 -17.73 -2.67 -9.28
N PRO A 184 -19.04 -2.37 -9.28
CA PRO A 184 -19.68 -1.79 -8.11
C PRO A 184 -19.28 -2.64 -6.91
N THR A 185 -18.39 -2.08 -6.11
CA THR A 185 -17.98 -2.62 -4.83
C THR A 185 -17.80 -1.40 -3.93
N ASP A 186 -18.22 -1.61 -2.67
CA ASP A 186 -17.80 -0.87 -1.49
C ASP A 186 -18.64 0.29 -0.96
N LEU A 187 -19.26 1.18 -1.76
CA LEU A 187 -20.35 2.01 -1.20
C LEU A 187 -21.62 1.18 -0.93
N GLU A 188 -21.81 0.08 -1.66
CA GLU A 188 -22.83 -0.93 -1.38
C GLU A 188 -22.37 -2.03 -0.41
N VAL A 189 -21.05 -2.22 -0.18
CA VAL A 189 -20.51 -3.20 0.81
C VAL A 189 -20.28 -2.56 2.19
N ILE A 190 -20.29 -1.22 2.34
CA ILE A 190 -20.53 -0.59 3.66
C ILE A 190 -21.86 -1.10 4.27
N TYR A 191 -22.80 -1.56 3.45
CA TYR A 191 -24.03 -2.24 3.88
C TYR A 191 -23.89 -3.75 4.11
N MET A 192 -22.70 -4.33 3.92
CA MET A 192 -22.39 -5.75 4.13
C MET A 192 -21.22 -5.98 5.10
N LEU A 193 -20.56 -4.94 5.63
CA LEU A 193 -19.64 -5.12 6.75
C LEU A 193 -20.41 -5.76 7.90
N PRO A 194 -19.91 -6.88 8.47
CA PRO A 194 -20.54 -7.46 9.65
C PRO A 194 -20.51 -6.42 10.75
N ALA A 195 -21.61 -6.31 11.50
CA ALA A 195 -21.66 -5.43 12.65
C ALA A 195 -20.57 -5.88 13.65
N LEU A 196 -19.60 -5.01 13.95
CA LEU A 196 -18.54 -5.34 14.89
C LEU A 196 -19.01 -5.11 16.32
N ARG A 197 -18.90 -6.13 17.17
CA ARG A 197 -19.19 -6.09 18.60
C ARG A 197 -18.17 -6.89 19.40
N LYS A 198 -18.11 -6.61 20.70
CA LYS A 198 -17.31 -7.40 21.65
C LYS A 198 -17.63 -8.88 21.51
N GLY A 199 -16.60 -9.69 21.25
CA GLY A 199 -16.75 -11.14 21.08
C GLY A 199 -16.84 -11.63 19.64
N ASP A 200 -16.88 -10.76 18.63
CA ASP A 200 -16.79 -11.19 17.22
C ASP A 200 -15.41 -11.75 16.82
N GLY A 201 -14.50 -11.92 17.79
CA GLY A 201 -13.26 -12.67 17.68
C GLY A 201 -12.15 -11.90 16.98
N LEU A 202 -11.09 -11.56 17.70
CA LEU A 202 -9.77 -11.47 17.08
C LEU A 202 -9.31 -12.91 16.91
N VAL A 203 -9.48 -13.50 15.73
CA VAL A 203 -8.97 -14.86 15.50
C VAL A 203 -7.44 -14.80 15.38
N SER A 204 -6.75 -14.77 16.52
CA SER A 204 -5.36 -15.21 16.58
C SER A 204 -5.38 -16.74 16.67
N ARG A 205 -5.37 -17.42 15.52
CA ARG A 205 -4.73 -18.73 15.46
C ARG A 205 -3.85 -18.77 14.23
N ALA A 206 -2.57 -18.96 14.51
CA ALA A 206 -1.50 -19.13 13.55
C ALA A 206 -1.94 -20.02 12.38
N TYR A 207 -1.61 -19.57 11.17
CA TYR A 207 -1.46 -20.37 9.94
C TYR A 207 -2.59 -21.39 9.63
N GLY A 208 -3.43 -21.03 8.66
CA GLY A 208 -4.31 -21.99 7.97
C GLY A 208 -5.79 -21.66 8.13
N ASP A 209 -6.33 -21.05 7.09
CA ASP A 209 -7.76 -20.89 6.79
C ASP A 209 -8.58 -19.88 7.63
N ARG A 210 -8.69 -18.68 7.02
CA ARG A 210 -9.67 -17.59 7.19
C ARG A 210 -9.55 -16.70 8.44
N ALA A 211 -8.56 -15.81 8.40
CA ALA A 211 -8.53 -14.56 9.15
C ALA A 211 -9.08 -13.41 8.26
N PHE A 212 -10.39 -13.16 8.32
CA PHE A 212 -11.09 -12.10 7.56
C PHE A 212 -11.81 -11.10 8.50
N LEU A 213 -11.29 -10.90 9.72
CA LEU A 213 -11.87 -9.95 10.69
C LEU A 213 -10.81 -8.97 11.26
N SER A 214 -9.53 -9.12 10.90
CA SER A 214 -8.47 -8.21 11.36
C SER A 214 -8.35 -6.96 10.51
N ALA A 215 -8.72 -7.02 9.22
CA ALA A 215 -8.58 -5.89 8.31
C ALA A 215 -9.71 -4.87 8.52
N GLU A 216 -10.92 -5.35 8.77
CA GLU A 216 -12.12 -4.55 9.04
C GLU A 216 -12.00 -3.82 10.38
N VAL A 217 -11.56 -4.53 11.42
CA VAL A 217 -11.26 -3.92 12.73
C VAL A 217 -10.13 -2.89 12.59
N ALA A 218 -9.04 -3.22 11.90
CA ALA A 218 -7.94 -2.28 11.68
C ALA A 218 -8.37 -1.03 10.87
N ALA A 219 -9.18 -1.21 9.83
CA ALA A 219 -9.71 -0.10 9.03
C ALA A 219 -10.66 0.78 9.86
N TYR A 220 -11.53 0.17 10.67
CA TYR A 220 -12.43 0.88 11.57
C TYR A 220 -11.65 1.70 12.62
N GLN A 221 -10.61 1.11 13.22
CA GLN A 221 -9.74 1.79 14.18
C GLN A 221 -8.94 2.94 13.55
N ALA A 222 -8.44 2.75 12.33
CA ALA A 222 -7.76 3.79 11.58
C ALA A 222 -8.70 4.97 11.31
N ALA A 223 -9.94 4.71 10.90
CA ALA A 223 -10.94 5.74 10.65
C ALA A 223 -11.31 6.50 11.94
N LEU A 224 -11.55 5.79 13.05
CA LEU A 224 -11.79 6.44 14.35
C LEU A 224 -10.60 7.31 14.80
N ARG A 225 -9.37 6.92 14.46
CA ARG A 225 -8.17 7.72 14.75
C ARG A 225 -8.12 9.00 13.90
N VAL A 226 -8.45 8.90 12.61
CA VAL A 226 -8.55 10.08 11.71
C VAL A 226 -9.58 11.08 12.24
N GLU A 227 -10.71 10.58 12.74
CA GLU A 227 -11.76 11.39 13.35
C GLU A 227 -11.44 11.89 14.78
N GLY A 228 -10.23 11.61 15.31
CA GLY A 228 -9.79 12.08 16.62
C GLY A 228 -10.43 11.38 17.83
N TYR A 229 -11.00 10.19 17.63
CA TYR A 229 -11.59 9.38 18.70
C TYR A 229 -10.58 8.44 19.39
N VAL A 230 -9.38 8.27 18.81
CA VAL A 230 -8.28 7.48 19.37
C VAL A 230 -7.11 8.41 19.66
N GLU A 231 -6.69 8.52 20.93
CA GLU A 231 -5.56 9.37 21.31
C GLU A 231 -4.22 8.77 20.85
N ASP A 232 -3.24 9.65 20.58
CA ASP A 232 -1.88 9.21 20.27
C ASP A 232 -1.26 8.51 21.49
N GLY A 233 -0.99 7.21 21.34
CA GLY A 233 -0.46 6.36 22.41
C GLY A 233 -1.46 5.36 22.99
N THR A 234 -2.76 5.45 22.67
CA THR A 234 -3.69 4.35 22.95
C THR A 234 -3.40 3.21 21.98
N SER A 235 -2.86 2.10 22.51
CA SER A 235 -2.62 0.89 21.72
C SER A 235 -3.95 0.22 21.42
N LEU A 236 -4.42 0.41 20.19
CA LEU A 236 -5.36 -0.48 19.53
C LEU A 236 -4.62 -1.52 18.67
N ASP A 237 -3.33 -1.74 18.95
CA ASP A 237 -2.47 -2.64 18.17
C ASP A 237 -2.95 -4.09 18.31
N PRO A 238 -3.38 -4.76 17.21
CA PRO A 238 -3.76 -6.17 17.26
C PRO A 238 -2.57 -7.12 17.52
N VAL A 239 -1.33 -6.62 17.60
CA VAL A 239 -0.10 -7.44 17.71
C VAL A 239 0.48 -7.48 19.13
N CYS A 240 0.08 -6.60 20.05
CA CYS A 240 0.60 -6.60 21.42
C CYS A 240 -0.53 -6.64 22.47
N GLY A 241 -0.97 -7.85 22.81
CA GLY A 241 -1.77 -8.12 24.00
C GLY A 241 -3.10 -8.80 23.67
N ILE A 242 -3.14 -10.13 23.83
CA ILE A 242 -4.38 -10.91 23.95
C ILE A 242 -4.96 -10.58 25.33
N ASP A 243 -5.43 -9.36 25.46
CA ASP A 243 -5.95 -8.81 26.69
C ASP A 243 -7.43 -8.54 26.44
N SER A 244 -8.27 -8.97 27.37
CA SER A 244 -9.71 -8.68 27.41
C SER A 244 -10.08 -7.21 27.25
N ASN A 245 -9.10 -6.30 27.32
CA ASN A 245 -9.24 -4.85 27.30
C ASN A 245 -9.26 -4.26 25.87
N PHE A 246 -8.83 -4.99 24.84
CA PHE A 246 -8.84 -4.50 23.45
C PHE A 246 -10.25 -4.10 23.01
N TRP A 247 -11.20 -4.99 23.25
CA TRP A 247 -12.60 -4.76 22.91
C TRP A 247 -13.22 -3.68 23.79
N ASP A 248 -12.82 -3.59 25.06
CA ASP A 248 -13.35 -2.56 25.97
C ASP A 248 -12.95 -1.16 25.52
N GLY A 249 -11.70 -0.99 25.05
CA GLY A 249 -11.24 0.26 24.45
C GLY A 249 -11.99 0.59 23.17
N LEU A 250 -12.07 -0.36 22.22
CA LEU A 250 -12.75 -0.15 20.95
C LEU A 250 -14.25 0.12 21.11
N GLU A 251 -14.93 -0.61 22.00
CA GLU A 251 -16.35 -0.43 22.32
C GLU A 251 -16.58 0.94 22.96
N ALA A 252 -15.73 1.37 23.90
CA ALA A 252 -15.82 2.70 24.51
C ALA A 252 -15.63 3.82 23.48
N THR A 253 -14.65 3.69 22.58
CA THR A 253 -14.42 4.61 21.47
C THR A 253 -15.61 4.64 20.51
N THR A 254 -16.16 3.47 20.17
CA THR A 254 -17.36 3.34 19.32
C THR A 254 -18.56 4.02 19.95
N LYS A 255 -18.80 3.83 21.26
CA LYS A 255 -19.87 4.49 22.00
C LYS A 255 -19.70 6.01 22.02
N ARG A 256 -18.47 6.50 22.14
CA ARG A 256 -18.18 7.94 22.06
C ARG A 256 -18.53 8.49 20.68
N PHE A 257 -18.06 7.85 19.61
CA PHE A 257 -18.39 8.21 18.24
C PHE A 257 -19.91 8.20 17.99
N GLN A 258 -20.60 7.15 18.41
CA GLN A 258 -22.05 7.06 18.28
C GLN A 258 -22.78 8.20 19.00
N ARG A 259 -22.32 8.59 20.20
CA ARG A 259 -22.90 9.70 20.96
C ARG A 259 -22.71 11.03 20.21
N ASP A 260 -21.50 11.29 19.75
CA ASP A 260 -21.12 12.55 19.11
C ASP A 260 -21.82 12.73 17.73
N HIS A 261 -22.19 11.63 17.08
CA HIS A 261 -22.92 11.61 15.81
C HIS A 261 -24.44 11.33 15.94
N ASN A 262 -25.01 11.42 17.16
CA ASN A 262 -26.44 11.19 17.42
C ASN A 262 -26.97 9.82 16.93
N LEU A 263 -26.16 8.77 17.05
CA LEU A 263 -26.51 7.39 16.75
C LEU A 263 -26.95 6.64 18.01
N THR A 264 -27.50 5.43 17.83
CA THR A 264 -27.72 4.50 18.94
C THR A 264 -26.38 4.15 19.60
N VAL A 265 -26.24 4.41 20.90
CA VAL A 265 -24.99 4.21 21.66
C VAL A 265 -24.92 2.79 22.23
N ASP A 266 -24.76 1.80 21.35
CA ASP A 266 -24.69 0.38 21.71
C ASP A 266 -23.26 -0.18 21.69
N GLY A 267 -22.28 0.59 21.19
CA GLY A 267 -20.90 0.14 21.03
C GLY A 267 -20.69 -0.85 19.88
N VAL A 268 -21.70 -1.02 19.02
CA VAL A 268 -21.67 -1.89 17.85
C VAL A 268 -21.43 -1.06 16.60
N ALA A 269 -20.34 -1.32 15.88
CA ALA A 269 -20.09 -0.66 14.61
C ALA A 269 -20.99 -1.30 13.52
N GLY A 270 -22.24 -0.88 13.48
CA GLY A 270 -23.23 -1.31 12.49
C GLY A 270 -23.33 -0.37 11.28
N LYS A 271 -24.25 -0.70 10.37
CA LYS A 271 -24.53 0.06 9.14
C LYS A 271 -24.62 1.58 9.33
N GLN A 272 -25.31 2.05 10.38
CA GLN A 272 -25.44 3.50 10.64
C GLN A 272 -24.13 4.12 11.15
N THR A 273 -23.38 3.38 11.97
CA THR A 273 -22.06 3.80 12.44
C THR A 273 -21.07 3.91 11.29
N TYR A 274 -21.04 2.93 10.39
CA TYR A 274 -20.20 3.00 9.20
C TYR A 274 -20.62 4.13 8.26
N LYS A 275 -21.92 4.34 8.07
CA LYS A 275 -22.40 5.46 7.26
C LYS A 275 -21.96 6.81 7.83
N ALA A 276 -22.00 6.99 9.14
CA ALA A 276 -21.55 8.24 9.77
C ALA A 276 -20.03 8.41 9.75
N LEU A 277 -19.28 7.30 9.72
CA LEU A 277 -17.81 7.32 9.77
C LEU A 277 -17.16 7.44 8.40
N PHE A 278 -17.83 6.99 7.33
CA PHE A 278 -17.26 6.91 5.98
C PHE A 278 -18.08 7.65 4.91
N GLY A 279 -19.25 8.20 5.24
CA GLY A 279 -20.16 8.87 4.32
C GLY A 279 -20.19 10.37 4.50
#